data_AF-A0A4Y3QPX1-F1
#
_entry.id   AF-A0A4Y3QPX1-F1
#
_cell.length_a   1.000
_cell.length_b   1.000
_cell.length_c   1.000
_cell.angle_alpha   90.00
_cell.angle_beta   90.00
_cell.angle_gamma   90.00
#
_symmetry.space_group_name_H-M   'P 1'
#
loop_
_entity.id
_entity.type
_entity.pdbx_description
1 polymer ?
#
loop_
_entity_poly.entity_id
_entity_poly.type
_entity_poly.pdbx_seq_one_letter_code
_entity_poly.pdbx_strand_id
1 'polypeptide(L)'
;MTEGSADLSGSGNQRVWINCYRTGQNYDGNFTSYYGEVRYYGNGWGSYTDSRLYWSANFGGHYVEGSWTIPFANRNDQYTVLWSGYFNRGHDWAGFGSGFTSRADINASAHNSIGTGWVQVGEETPPRIPKTPNAPGNLRVADVTATSFGVYYDRGDNMGAAIEQDQAHWYATGPAGSGTFVWDDAYPQGYTNPHNGAGPSLVPGTKHYVYVRSRNSRGWSPWAGPIEGETLAGGRIKWGGQYKTAVPWIKTGGEWRRARPFVRSGGAWRPTR
;
A
#
# COMPACT_ATOMS: atom_id res chain seq x y z
N MET A 1 -11.17 -20.17 9.39
CA MET A 1 -10.63 -21.43 9.93
C MET A 1 -10.92 -22.50 8.91
N THR A 2 -9.91 -23.22 8.45
CA THR A 2 -10.05 -24.24 7.41
C THR A 2 -9.58 -25.57 7.98
N GLU A 3 -10.53 -26.49 8.14
CA GLU A 3 -10.29 -27.83 8.69
C GLU A 3 -10.83 -28.91 7.76
N GLY A 4 -10.24 -30.09 7.83
CA GLY A 4 -10.61 -31.21 7.00
C GLY A 4 -10.18 -32.52 7.64
N SER A 5 -10.91 -33.58 7.32
CA SER A 5 -10.50 -34.95 7.65
C SER A 5 -10.80 -35.91 6.51
N ALA A 6 -10.00 -36.96 6.41
CA ALA A 6 -10.20 -38.04 5.45
C ALA A 6 -9.87 -39.38 6.07
N ASP A 7 -10.55 -40.42 5.61
CA ASP A 7 -10.33 -41.78 6.07
C ASP A 7 -9.03 -42.34 5.48
N LEU A 8 -8.35 -43.16 6.26
CA LEU A 8 -7.21 -43.93 5.79
C LEU A 8 -7.71 -45.17 5.03
N SER A 9 -6.91 -45.66 4.08
CA SER A 9 -7.28 -46.79 3.21
C SER A 9 -7.33 -48.15 3.89
N GLY A 10 -6.97 -48.22 5.19
CA GLY A 10 -7.05 -49.46 5.95
C GLY A 10 -8.49 -49.85 6.21
N SER A 11 -8.70 -51.11 6.56
CA SER A 11 -10.03 -51.61 6.91
C SER A 11 -10.59 -51.02 8.23
N GLY A 12 -9.77 -50.28 8.98
CA GLY A 12 -10.17 -49.55 10.16
C GLY A 12 -10.59 -48.14 9.78
N ASN A 13 -11.74 -47.69 10.25
CA ASN A 13 -12.22 -46.30 10.15
C ASN A 13 -11.33 -45.30 10.92
N GLN A 14 -10.05 -45.24 10.58
CA GLN A 14 -9.05 -44.33 11.10
C GLN A 14 -8.90 -43.16 10.15
N ARG A 15 -8.47 -41.99 10.66
CA ARG A 15 -8.55 -40.75 9.88
C ARG A 15 -7.32 -39.88 10.08
N VAL A 16 -6.95 -39.18 9.02
CA VAL A 16 -6.06 -38.02 9.10
C VAL A 16 -6.90 -36.76 9.16
N TRP A 17 -6.47 -35.79 9.97
CA TRP A 17 -7.10 -34.48 10.09
C TRP A 17 -6.06 -33.38 10.02
N ILE A 18 -6.45 -32.27 9.40
CA ILE A 18 -5.63 -31.07 9.29
C ILE A 18 -6.49 -29.85 9.63
N ASN A 19 -5.88 -28.88 10.30
CA ASN A 19 -6.44 -27.54 10.45
C ASN A 19 -5.37 -26.50 10.16
N CYS A 20 -5.80 -25.44 9.49
CA CYS A 20 -5.02 -24.26 9.25
C CYS A 20 -5.92 -23.05 9.48
N TYR A 21 -5.43 -22.05 10.20
CA TYR A 21 -6.14 -20.79 10.28
C TYR A 21 -5.19 -19.62 10.51
N ARG A 22 -5.60 -18.48 9.97
CA ARG A 22 -4.92 -17.21 10.19
C ARG A 22 -5.01 -16.78 11.66
N THR A 23 -3.87 -16.35 12.20
CA THR A 23 -3.77 -15.87 13.59
C THR A 23 -3.50 -14.38 13.68
N GLY A 24 -2.94 -13.76 12.64
CA GLY A 24 -2.73 -12.32 12.59
C GLY A 24 -1.94 -11.86 11.37
N GLN A 25 -1.70 -10.55 11.28
CA GLN A 25 -0.82 -9.94 10.28
C GLN A 25 0.21 -9.08 10.98
N ASN A 26 1.46 -9.16 10.53
CA ASN A 26 2.52 -8.25 10.92
C ASN A 26 2.77 -7.27 9.78
N TYR A 27 2.37 -6.02 9.98
CA TYR A 27 2.41 -4.99 8.96
C TYR A 27 3.84 -4.57 8.60
N ASP A 28 4.71 -4.45 9.61
CA ASP A 28 6.10 -4.06 9.44
C ASP A 28 6.93 -5.21 8.85
N GLY A 29 6.66 -6.44 9.29
CA GLY A 29 7.27 -7.66 8.76
C GLY A 29 6.74 -8.09 7.38
N ASN A 30 5.66 -7.48 6.90
CA ASN A 30 5.01 -7.80 5.63
C ASN A 30 4.61 -9.29 5.48
N PHE A 31 4.03 -9.88 6.53
CA PHE A 31 3.58 -11.27 6.50
C PHE A 31 2.26 -11.48 7.24
N THR A 32 1.57 -12.56 6.87
CA THR A 32 0.45 -13.11 7.63
C THR A 32 0.91 -14.33 8.42
N SER A 33 0.53 -14.39 9.69
CA SER A 33 0.79 -15.53 10.58
C SER A 33 -0.37 -16.50 10.56
N TYR A 34 -0.03 -17.78 10.63
CA TYR A 34 -0.95 -18.89 10.62
C TYR A 34 -0.60 -19.86 11.74
N TYR A 35 -1.60 -20.58 12.21
CA TYR A 35 -1.44 -21.79 13.01
C TYR A 35 -1.83 -22.99 12.14
N GLY A 36 -1.03 -24.04 12.23
CA GLY A 36 -1.34 -25.32 11.60
C GLY A 36 -1.30 -26.45 12.62
N GLU A 37 -2.11 -27.48 12.38
CA GLU A 37 -2.14 -28.69 13.21
C GLU A 37 -2.49 -29.92 12.37
N VAL A 38 -1.82 -31.03 12.68
CA VAL A 38 -2.07 -32.34 12.11
C VAL A 38 -2.44 -33.31 13.22
N ARG A 39 -3.53 -34.06 13.01
CA ARG A 39 -3.96 -35.10 13.94
C ARG A 39 -4.16 -36.42 13.23
N TYR A 40 -3.91 -37.49 13.96
CA TYR A 40 -4.35 -38.83 13.64
C TYR A 40 -5.51 -39.21 14.57
N TYR A 41 -6.61 -39.73 14.02
CA TYR A 41 -7.75 -40.25 14.78
C TYR A 41 -7.74 -41.78 14.71
N GLY A 42 -7.45 -42.41 15.84
CA GLY A 42 -7.57 -43.86 16.02
C GLY A 42 -9.00 -44.26 16.40
N ASN A 43 -9.34 -45.53 16.17
CA ASN A 43 -10.67 -46.07 16.45
C ASN A 43 -10.63 -47.38 17.26
N GLY A 44 -9.51 -47.68 17.94
CA GLY A 44 -9.30 -48.92 18.69
C GLY A 44 -9.13 -50.19 17.83
N TRP A 45 -9.15 -50.07 16.49
CA TRP A 45 -9.16 -51.19 15.56
C TRP A 45 -7.90 -51.22 14.68
N GLY A 46 -7.07 -52.27 14.79
CA GLY A 46 -5.87 -52.45 13.97
C GLY A 46 -4.71 -53.15 14.70
N SER A 47 -3.57 -53.31 14.01
CA SER A 47 -2.34 -53.89 14.57
C SER A 47 -1.56 -52.84 15.37
N TYR A 48 -1.92 -52.67 16.64
CA TYR A 48 -1.23 -51.78 17.60
C TYR A 48 0.03 -52.43 18.18
N THR A 49 0.98 -52.78 17.30
CA THR A 49 2.19 -53.55 17.62
C THR A 49 3.42 -52.67 17.88
N ASP A 50 3.22 -51.42 18.34
CA ASP A 50 4.29 -50.40 18.48
C ASP A 50 5.12 -50.15 17.20
N SER A 51 4.55 -50.48 16.06
CA SER A 51 5.19 -50.29 14.76
C SER A 51 5.18 -48.81 14.36
N ARG A 52 6.29 -48.35 13.78
CA ARG A 52 6.50 -46.95 13.40
C ARG A 52 5.71 -46.60 12.14
N LEU A 53 4.91 -45.55 12.24
CA LEU A 53 4.15 -44.92 11.16
C LEU A 53 4.80 -43.58 10.80
N TYR A 54 4.58 -43.10 9.58
CA TYR A 54 5.14 -41.85 9.08
C TYR A 54 4.04 -40.89 8.66
N TRP A 55 4.27 -39.60 8.86
CA TRP A 55 3.37 -38.55 8.42
C TRP A 55 4.15 -37.36 7.88
N SER A 56 3.49 -36.60 7.02
CA SER A 56 3.99 -35.33 6.50
C SER A 56 2.85 -34.34 6.35
N ALA A 57 3.13 -33.06 6.43
CA ALA A 57 2.20 -32.02 6.04
C ALA A 57 2.91 -30.83 5.39
N ASN A 58 2.23 -30.21 4.45
CA ASN A 58 2.65 -28.97 3.81
C ASN A 58 1.57 -27.92 4.04
N PHE A 59 1.91 -26.82 4.70
CA PHE A 59 1.02 -25.68 4.94
C PHE A 59 1.38 -24.52 4.01
N GLY A 60 1.12 -24.68 2.71
CA GLY A 60 1.39 -23.64 1.71
C GLY A 60 2.86 -23.26 1.56
N GLY A 61 3.74 -24.26 1.61
CA GLY A 61 5.20 -24.13 1.54
C GLY A 61 5.93 -24.38 2.86
N HIS A 62 5.23 -24.37 4.00
CA HIS A 62 5.81 -24.79 5.28
C HIS A 62 5.68 -26.31 5.44
N TYR A 63 6.77 -27.03 5.24
CA TYR A 63 6.79 -28.49 5.28
C TYR A 63 7.23 -29.00 6.66
N VAL A 64 6.49 -29.97 7.19
CA VAL A 64 6.76 -30.67 8.45
C VAL A 64 6.51 -32.16 8.26
N GLU A 65 7.28 -32.98 8.95
CA GLU A 65 7.14 -34.43 8.89
C GLU A 65 7.61 -35.08 10.17
N GLY A 66 7.24 -36.34 10.34
CA GLY A 66 7.68 -37.09 11.49
C GLY A 66 7.27 -38.54 11.43
N SER A 67 7.52 -39.21 12.54
CA SER A 67 7.07 -40.57 12.74
C SER A 67 6.52 -40.72 14.15
N TRP A 68 5.59 -41.66 14.32
CA TRP A 68 5.03 -41.99 15.62
C TRP A 68 4.74 -43.49 15.68
N THR A 69 4.58 -44.00 16.89
CA THR A 69 4.01 -45.32 17.13
C THR A 69 2.68 -45.10 17.85
N ILE A 70 1.73 -46.03 17.69
CA ILE A 70 0.50 -46.00 18.48
C ILE A 70 0.63 -47.07 19.57
N PRO A 71 0.88 -46.67 20.83
CA PRO A 71 0.91 -47.63 21.93
C PRO A 71 -0.41 -48.38 22.02
N PHE A 72 -0.39 -49.68 22.28
CA PHE A 72 -1.61 -50.45 22.49
C PHE A 72 -2.51 -49.83 23.57
N ALA A 73 -1.91 -49.22 24.61
CA ALA A 73 -2.61 -48.53 25.68
C ALA A 73 -3.48 -47.35 25.19
N ASN A 74 -3.07 -46.71 24.10
CA ASN A 74 -3.64 -45.48 23.55
C ASN A 74 -4.51 -45.75 22.31
N ARG A 75 -4.82 -47.02 22.01
CA ARG A 75 -5.61 -47.40 20.83
C ARG A 75 -7.00 -46.76 20.79
N ASN A 76 -7.55 -46.43 21.96
CA ASN A 76 -8.86 -45.82 22.14
C ASN A 76 -8.77 -44.29 22.34
N ASP A 77 -7.58 -43.69 22.24
CA ASP A 77 -7.44 -42.24 22.32
C ASP A 77 -8.25 -41.60 21.19
N GLN A 78 -8.94 -40.51 21.52
CA GLN A 78 -9.77 -39.81 20.55
C GLN A 78 -8.95 -39.30 19.37
N TYR A 79 -7.71 -38.84 19.62
CA TYR A 79 -6.75 -38.46 18.59
C TYR A 79 -5.34 -38.34 19.15
N THR A 80 -4.34 -38.32 18.27
CA THR A 80 -2.94 -37.98 18.54
C THR A 80 -2.58 -36.74 17.73
N VAL A 81 -2.04 -35.71 18.39
CA VAL A 81 -1.45 -34.55 17.70
C VAL A 81 -0.09 -34.97 17.16
N LEU A 82 0.05 -34.95 15.84
CA LEU A 82 1.29 -35.29 15.15
C LEU A 82 2.21 -34.06 15.06
N TRP A 83 1.62 -32.89 14.87
CA TRP A 83 2.31 -31.61 14.92
C TRP A 83 1.33 -30.47 15.16
N SER A 84 1.78 -29.44 15.86
CA SER A 84 1.14 -28.14 15.91
C SER A 84 2.18 -27.03 15.97
N GLY A 85 1.91 -25.91 15.30
CA GLY A 85 2.85 -24.81 15.27
C GLY A 85 2.37 -23.60 14.51
N TYR A 86 3.16 -22.53 14.64
CA TYR A 86 2.94 -21.27 13.93
C TYR A 86 3.91 -21.14 12.77
N PHE A 87 3.44 -20.54 11.67
CA PHE A 87 4.27 -20.22 10.52
C PHE A 87 3.82 -18.89 9.88
N ASN A 88 4.70 -18.30 9.09
CA ASN A 88 4.45 -17.02 8.42
C ASN A 88 4.51 -17.20 6.90
N ARG A 89 3.63 -16.49 6.17
CA ARG A 89 3.73 -16.35 4.72
C ARG A 89 3.86 -14.88 4.34
N GLY A 90 4.91 -14.57 3.58
CA GLY A 90 5.22 -13.21 3.14
C GLY A 90 4.23 -12.68 2.12
N HIS A 91 4.09 -11.36 2.09
CA HIS A 91 3.36 -10.62 1.07
C HIS A 91 4.36 -10.02 0.07
N ASP A 92 3.88 -9.63 -1.12
CA ASP A 92 4.68 -8.88 -2.08
C ASP A 92 4.96 -7.43 -1.62
N TRP A 93 5.70 -6.67 -2.43
CA TRP A 93 6.05 -5.28 -2.13
C TRP A 93 4.82 -4.35 -2.04
N ALA A 94 3.73 -4.70 -2.72
CA ALA A 94 2.48 -3.97 -2.68
C ALA A 94 1.56 -4.44 -1.53
N GLY A 95 1.99 -5.43 -0.74
CA GLY A 95 1.28 -5.95 0.42
C GLY A 95 0.23 -7.01 0.09
N PHE A 96 0.22 -7.59 -1.11
CA PHE A 96 -0.67 -8.69 -1.47
C PHE A 96 -0.09 -10.05 -1.03
N GLY A 97 -0.94 -10.89 -0.45
CA GLY A 97 -0.64 -12.30 -0.21
C GLY A 97 -1.35 -13.18 -1.23
N SER A 98 -1.08 -14.49 -1.18
CA SER A 98 -1.79 -15.50 -1.99
C SER A 98 -2.48 -16.52 -1.09
N GLY A 99 -3.66 -16.97 -1.52
CA GLY A 99 -4.26 -18.19 -0.98
C GLY A 99 -3.37 -19.41 -1.20
N PHE A 100 -3.62 -20.49 -0.47
CA PHE A 100 -2.82 -21.72 -0.56
C PHE A 100 -3.60 -22.95 -0.13
N THR A 101 -3.08 -24.11 -0.46
CA THR A 101 -3.61 -25.39 0.01
C THR A 101 -2.67 -25.95 1.07
N SER A 102 -3.25 -26.41 2.17
CA SER A 102 -2.57 -27.23 3.16
C SER A 102 -2.94 -28.69 2.96
N ARG A 103 -1.98 -29.59 3.06
CA ARG A 103 -2.18 -31.03 2.89
C ARG A 103 -1.46 -31.79 4.00
N ALA A 104 -2.10 -32.81 4.53
CA ALA A 104 -1.51 -33.78 5.46
C ALA A 104 -1.65 -35.19 4.90
N ASP A 105 -0.61 -35.99 5.07
CA ASP A 105 -0.48 -37.36 4.58
C ASP A 105 -0.05 -38.26 5.74
N ILE A 106 -0.69 -39.42 5.85
CA ILE A 106 -0.26 -40.52 6.73
C ILE A 106 0.13 -41.71 5.86
N ASN A 107 1.34 -42.21 6.07
CA ASN A 107 1.85 -43.43 5.48
C ASN A 107 1.97 -44.52 6.56
N ALA A 108 0.98 -45.41 6.61
CA ALA A 108 1.02 -46.66 7.35
C ALA A 108 0.99 -47.89 6.43
N SER A 109 1.76 -47.87 5.32
CA SER A 109 1.83 -48.98 4.37
C SER A 109 2.25 -50.31 5.00
N ALA A 110 2.88 -50.28 6.17
CA ALA A 110 3.22 -51.47 6.96
C ALA A 110 2.00 -52.15 7.63
N HIS A 111 0.82 -51.53 7.61
CA HIS A 111 -0.39 -52.04 8.28
C HIS A 111 -1.61 -51.96 7.36
N ASN A 112 -2.07 -53.11 6.90
CA ASN A 112 -3.31 -53.24 6.11
C ASN A 112 -4.57 -52.75 6.85
N SER A 113 -4.58 -52.77 8.18
CA SER A 113 -5.71 -52.31 8.99
C SER A 113 -5.77 -50.80 9.20
N ILE A 114 -4.64 -50.10 9.09
CA ILE A 114 -4.51 -48.64 9.24
C ILE A 114 -4.55 -47.99 7.86
N GLY A 115 -3.69 -48.47 6.96
CA GLY A 115 -3.55 -47.97 5.60
C GLY A 115 -3.00 -46.55 5.49
N THR A 116 -2.94 -46.05 4.28
CA THR A 116 -2.46 -44.70 3.95
C THR A 116 -3.61 -43.80 3.57
N GLY A 117 -3.46 -42.50 3.79
CA GLY A 117 -4.51 -41.54 3.44
C GLY A 117 -4.00 -40.11 3.53
N TRP A 118 -4.77 -39.18 2.96
CA TRP A 118 -4.42 -37.78 2.92
C TRP A 118 -5.65 -36.91 2.97
N VAL A 119 -5.48 -35.69 3.45
CA VAL A 119 -6.52 -34.66 3.49
C VAL A 119 -5.93 -33.32 3.07
N GLN A 120 -6.75 -32.49 2.44
CA GLN A 120 -6.36 -31.13 2.07
C GLN A 120 -7.43 -30.10 2.42
N VAL A 121 -6.99 -28.89 2.74
CA VAL A 121 -7.84 -27.72 3.00
C VAL A 121 -7.27 -26.52 2.27
N GLY A 122 -8.13 -25.67 1.72
CA GLY A 122 -7.72 -24.42 1.07
C GLY A 122 -7.87 -23.25 2.03
N GLU A 123 -6.85 -22.41 2.14
CA GLU A 123 -6.90 -21.12 2.83
C GLU A 123 -7.01 -20.00 1.79
N GLU A 124 -7.99 -19.12 2.00
CA GLU A 124 -8.24 -17.99 1.11
C GLU A 124 -7.11 -16.95 1.16
N THR A 125 -7.06 -16.11 0.12
CA THR A 125 -6.14 -14.98 0.05
C THR A 125 -6.30 -14.07 1.28
N PRO A 126 -5.22 -13.73 1.99
CA PRO A 126 -5.30 -12.82 3.13
C PRO A 126 -5.59 -11.38 2.69
N PRO A 127 -6.21 -10.57 3.57
CA PRO A 127 -6.32 -9.13 3.38
C PRO A 127 -4.97 -8.52 3.03
N ARG A 128 -5.00 -7.54 2.12
CA ARG A 128 -3.81 -6.77 1.76
C ARG A 128 -3.27 -6.06 3.01
N ILE A 129 -1.96 -6.16 3.24
CA ILE A 129 -1.27 -5.34 4.24
C ILE A 129 -1.06 -3.94 3.61
N PRO A 130 -1.62 -2.87 4.20
CA PRO A 130 -1.46 -1.55 3.60
C PRO A 130 -0.01 -1.11 3.58
N LYS A 131 0.39 -0.40 2.53
CA LYS A 131 1.71 0.25 2.41
C LYS A 131 1.56 1.77 2.37
N THR A 132 2.69 2.48 2.49
CA THR A 132 2.70 3.91 2.20
C THR A 132 2.22 4.15 0.78
N PRO A 133 1.60 5.30 0.48
CA PRO A 133 1.10 5.57 -0.85
C PRO A 133 2.25 5.63 -1.87
N ASN A 134 1.92 5.43 -3.14
CA ASN A 134 2.83 5.80 -4.22
C ASN A 134 3.00 7.33 -4.25
N ALA A 135 4.08 7.80 -4.87
CA ALA A 135 4.24 9.22 -5.12
C ALA A 135 3.08 9.74 -6.02
N PRO A 136 2.56 10.95 -5.80
CA PRO A 136 1.58 11.58 -6.69
C PRO A 136 2.03 11.59 -8.16
N GLY A 137 1.07 11.52 -9.08
CA GLY A 137 1.31 11.43 -10.52
C GLY A 137 0.70 12.59 -11.31
N ASN A 138 0.97 12.64 -12.62
CA ASN A 138 0.33 13.57 -13.56
C ASN A 138 0.34 15.05 -13.12
N LEU A 139 1.48 15.49 -12.57
CA LEU A 139 1.67 16.88 -12.17
C LEU A 139 1.56 17.77 -13.42
N ARG A 140 0.79 18.85 -13.32
CA ARG A 140 0.60 19.83 -14.41
C ARG A 140 0.41 21.24 -13.86
N VAL A 141 1.10 22.20 -14.47
CA VAL A 141 0.95 23.63 -14.17
C VAL A 141 -0.32 24.17 -14.82
N ALA A 142 -1.04 25.02 -14.09
CA ALA A 142 -2.26 25.68 -14.53
C ALA A 142 -2.38 27.09 -13.92
N ASP A 143 -3.36 27.87 -14.39
CA ASP A 143 -3.78 29.13 -13.79
C ASP A 143 -2.62 30.12 -13.50
N VAL A 144 -1.68 30.19 -14.45
CA VAL A 144 -0.46 31.00 -14.33
C VAL A 144 -0.80 32.48 -14.43
N THR A 145 -0.43 33.23 -13.41
CA THR A 145 -0.52 34.69 -13.35
C THR A 145 0.86 35.31 -13.07
N ALA A 146 0.91 36.62 -12.93
CA ALA A 146 2.15 37.30 -12.54
C ALA A 146 2.60 36.98 -11.10
N THR A 147 1.71 36.52 -10.22
CA THR A 147 2.01 36.34 -8.79
C THR A 147 1.55 35.00 -8.23
N SER A 148 1.12 34.08 -9.09
CA SER A 148 0.69 32.74 -8.68
C SER A 148 0.66 31.80 -9.88
N PHE A 149 0.67 30.51 -9.60
CA PHE A 149 0.16 29.49 -10.51
C PHE A 149 -0.33 28.30 -9.67
N GLY A 150 -1.13 27.45 -10.28
CA GLY A 150 -1.59 26.20 -9.69
C GLY A 150 -0.84 24.99 -10.21
N VAL A 151 -0.77 23.95 -9.40
CA VAL A 151 -0.34 22.62 -9.82
C VAL A 151 -1.46 21.64 -9.51
N TYR A 152 -2.03 21.05 -10.55
CA TYR A 152 -2.86 19.87 -10.39
C TYR A 152 -2.00 18.61 -10.38
N TYR A 153 -2.47 17.59 -9.68
CA TYR A 153 -1.83 16.28 -9.63
C TYR A 153 -2.87 15.21 -9.30
N ASP A 154 -2.59 13.99 -9.71
CA ASP A 154 -3.33 12.83 -9.27
C ASP A 154 -2.70 12.32 -7.97
N ARG A 155 -3.53 12.05 -6.96
CA ARG A 155 -3.06 11.54 -5.67
C ARG A 155 -2.39 10.18 -5.87
N GLY A 156 -1.44 9.86 -5.00
CA GLY A 156 -0.78 8.55 -5.04
C GLY A 156 -1.78 7.39 -4.88
N ASP A 157 -1.47 6.24 -5.48
CA ASP A 157 -2.18 4.98 -5.17
C ASP A 157 -2.15 4.77 -3.64
N ASN A 158 -3.30 4.47 -3.07
CA ASN A 158 -3.53 4.36 -1.64
C ASN A 158 -2.87 3.11 -1.01
N MET A 159 -2.42 2.19 -1.85
CA MET A 159 -1.72 0.97 -1.49
C MET A 159 -2.38 0.19 -0.35
N GLY A 160 -3.72 0.16 -0.32
CA GLY A 160 -4.51 -0.59 0.65
C GLY A 160 -4.98 0.19 1.89
N ALA A 161 -4.68 1.49 2.00
CA ALA A 161 -5.23 2.36 3.05
C ALA A 161 -5.57 3.75 2.48
N ALA A 162 -6.72 4.30 2.85
CA ALA A 162 -7.19 5.59 2.34
C ALA A 162 -6.16 6.71 2.53
N ILE A 163 -6.03 7.60 1.53
CA ILE A 163 -5.18 8.78 1.65
C ILE A 163 -5.86 9.80 2.56
N GLU A 164 -5.17 10.16 3.64
CA GLU A 164 -5.65 11.08 4.68
C GLU A 164 -5.29 12.53 4.37
N GLN A 165 -4.14 12.75 3.71
CA GLN A 165 -3.56 14.07 3.52
C GLN A 165 -2.62 14.08 2.32
N ASP A 166 -2.56 15.18 1.58
CA ASP A 166 -1.42 15.47 0.70
C ASP A 166 -0.65 16.68 1.27
N GLN A 167 0.58 16.86 0.82
CA GLN A 167 1.42 18.01 1.17
C GLN A 167 2.16 18.47 -0.07
N ALA A 168 2.28 19.79 -0.26
CA ALA A 168 3.11 20.35 -1.32
C ALA A 168 4.12 21.36 -0.81
N HIS A 169 5.36 21.24 -1.26
CA HIS A 169 6.42 22.22 -0.98
C HIS A 169 6.76 23.01 -2.22
N TRP A 170 6.88 24.33 -2.03
CA TRP A 170 7.21 25.28 -3.07
C TRP A 170 8.59 25.87 -2.83
N TYR A 171 9.39 25.94 -3.89
CA TYR A 171 10.72 26.53 -3.89
C TYR A 171 10.86 27.56 -5.03
N ALA A 172 11.69 28.57 -4.81
CA ALA A 172 12.14 29.54 -5.81
C ALA A 172 13.63 29.33 -6.07
N THR A 173 14.15 29.94 -7.15
CA THR A 173 15.58 30.02 -7.49
C THR A 173 16.32 28.68 -7.70
N GLY A 174 15.65 27.55 -7.49
CA GLY A 174 16.14 26.20 -7.72
C GLY A 174 15.23 25.12 -7.08
N PRO A 175 15.47 23.83 -7.35
CA PRO A 175 14.79 22.72 -6.70
C PRO A 175 15.17 22.56 -5.21
N ALA A 176 14.52 21.65 -4.49
CA ALA A 176 14.82 21.37 -3.09
C ALA A 176 16.33 21.08 -2.89
N GLY A 177 16.93 21.66 -1.85
CA GLY A 177 18.37 21.55 -1.54
C GLY A 177 19.26 22.62 -2.18
N SER A 178 18.79 23.32 -3.21
CA SER A 178 19.53 24.44 -3.85
C SER A 178 18.70 25.73 -3.98
N GLY A 179 17.38 25.62 -4.00
CA GLY A 179 16.44 26.73 -4.06
C GLY A 179 16.03 27.26 -2.68
N THR A 180 15.43 28.44 -2.69
CA THR A 180 14.83 29.06 -1.51
C THR A 180 13.44 28.49 -1.26
N PHE A 181 13.19 27.97 -0.05
CA PHE A 181 11.85 27.53 0.36
C PHE A 181 10.87 28.69 0.38
N VAL A 182 9.71 28.52 -0.25
CA VAL A 182 8.67 29.55 -0.40
C VAL A 182 7.48 29.26 0.49
N TRP A 183 6.95 28.03 0.45
CA TRP A 183 5.69 27.70 1.11
C TRP A 183 5.48 26.20 1.32
N ASP A 184 4.83 25.84 2.44
CA ASP A 184 4.31 24.52 2.75
C ASP A 184 2.77 24.57 2.67
N ASP A 185 2.22 23.89 1.67
CA ASP A 185 0.80 23.62 1.57
C ASP A 185 0.51 22.29 2.26
N ALA A 186 0.03 22.35 3.50
CA ALA A 186 -0.07 21.17 4.35
C ALA A 186 -1.27 20.26 4.03
N TYR A 187 -2.29 20.73 3.32
CA TYR A 187 -3.50 19.93 3.04
C TYR A 187 -4.10 20.13 1.63
N PRO A 188 -3.30 20.22 0.56
CA PRO A 188 -3.86 20.22 -0.79
C PRO A 188 -4.57 18.89 -1.06
N GLN A 189 -5.50 18.89 -2.02
CA GLN A 189 -6.30 17.70 -2.38
C GLN A 189 -6.37 17.57 -3.90
N GLY A 190 -5.28 17.13 -4.53
CA GLY A 190 -5.16 17.05 -5.99
C GLY A 190 -4.89 18.38 -6.70
N TYR A 191 -4.82 19.48 -5.95
CA TYR A 191 -4.46 20.80 -6.46
C TYR A 191 -3.79 21.63 -5.35
N THR A 192 -2.72 22.32 -5.70
CA THR A 192 -2.03 23.29 -4.81
C THR A 192 -1.80 24.59 -5.56
N ASN A 193 -2.04 25.73 -4.91
CA ASN A 193 -1.78 27.06 -5.43
C ASN A 193 -1.61 28.03 -4.25
N PRO A 194 -0.47 28.74 -4.13
CA PRO A 194 -0.23 29.69 -3.03
C PRO A 194 -1.33 30.74 -2.89
N HIS A 195 -2.00 31.11 -3.98
CA HIS A 195 -3.02 32.16 -3.98
C HIS A 195 -4.42 31.70 -3.59
N ASN A 196 -4.76 30.42 -3.78
CA ASN A 196 -6.08 29.89 -3.41
C ASN A 196 -6.15 29.39 -1.94
N GLY A 197 -5.07 29.55 -1.18
CA GLY A 197 -4.97 29.16 0.24
C GLY A 197 -4.30 30.24 1.09
N ALA A 198 -3.66 29.84 2.18
CA ALA A 198 -2.91 30.73 3.08
C ALA A 198 -1.46 31.03 2.60
N GLY A 199 -1.17 30.79 1.32
CA GLY A 199 0.18 30.91 0.75
C GLY A 199 0.56 32.35 0.37
N PRO A 200 1.86 32.61 0.16
CA PRO A 200 2.35 33.93 -0.24
C PRO A 200 2.09 34.21 -1.72
N SER A 201 2.15 35.48 -2.11
CA SER A 201 2.26 35.84 -3.53
C SER A 201 3.66 35.51 -4.06
N LEU A 202 3.71 34.89 -5.23
CA LEU A 202 4.95 34.55 -5.93
C LEU A 202 5.56 35.77 -6.61
N VAL A 203 6.87 35.72 -6.85
CA VAL A 203 7.61 36.81 -7.52
C VAL A 203 7.34 36.72 -9.03
N PRO A 204 6.97 37.83 -9.71
CA PRO A 204 6.76 37.81 -11.17
C PRO A 204 8.01 37.46 -11.97
N GLY A 205 7.82 36.76 -13.09
CA GLY A 205 8.91 36.34 -13.99
C GLY A 205 9.92 35.43 -13.30
N THR A 206 9.48 34.65 -12.31
CA THR A 206 10.34 33.75 -11.53
C THR A 206 9.88 32.32 -11.72
N LYS A 207 10.85 31.44 -12.01
CA LYS A 207 10.65 30.00 -12.03
C LYS A 207 10.58 29.47 -10.59
N HIS A 208 9.56 28.66 -10.33
CA HIS A 208 9.35 27.95 -9.09
C HIS A 208 9.27 26.44 -9.32
N TYR A 209 9.59 25.70 -8.26
CA TYR A 209 9.68 24.25 -8.25
C TYR A 209 8.73 23.72 -7.18
N VAL A 210 7.86 22.77 -7.56
CA VAL A 210 6.83 22.25 -6.68
C VAL A 210 6.99 20.74 -6.52
N TYR A 211 7.01 20.29 -5.27
CA TYR A 211 7.00 18.88 -4.91
C TYR A 211 5.69 18.54 -4.21
N VAL A 212 5.18 17.34 -4.42
CA VAL A 212 3.94 16.88 -3.77
C VAL A 212 4.11 15.47 -3.23
N ARG A 213 3.52 15.16 -2.08
CA ARG A 213 3.45 13.78 -1.54
C ARG A 213 2.11 13.51 -0.89
N SER A 214 1.75 12.24 -0.76
CA SER A 214 0.51 11.78 -0.12
C SER A 214 0.81 11.00 1.17
N ARG A 215 -0.13 10.99 2.10
CA ARG A 215 -0.06 10.26 3.37
C ARG A 215 -1.26 9.37 3.58
N ASN A 216 -1.03 8.17 4.10
CA ASN A 216 -2.06 7.35 4.73
C ASN A 216 -1.61 6.92 6.14
N SER A 217 -2.38 6.02 6.76
CA SER A 217 -2.08 5.47 8.08
C SER A 217 -0.72 4.76 8.19
N ARG A 218 -0.05 4.44 7.08
CA ARG A 218 1.31 3.87 7.04
C ARG A 218 2.42 4.89 6.95
N GLY A 219 2.09 6.14 6.64
CA GLY A 219 3.05 7.23 6.52
C GLY A 219 2.99 7.90 5.16
N TRP A 220 4.08 8.58 4.84
CA TRP A 220 4.20 9.42 3.66
C TRP A 220 4.76 8.64 2.47
N SER A 221 4.24 8.94 1.28
CA SER A 221 4.88 8.56 0.02
C SER A 221 6.22 9.27 -0.14
N PRO A 222 7.07 8.78 -1.06
CA PRO A 222 8.12 9.62 -1.65
C PRO A 222 7.51 10.91 -2.22
N TRP A 223 8.34 11.95 -2.31
CA TRP A 223 7.97 13.17 -3.02
C TRP A 223 7.93 12.93 -4.53
N ALA A 224 6.86 13.40 -5.17
CA ALA A 224 6.77 13.56 -6.61
C ALA A 224 7.30 14.94 -7.00
N GLY A 225 7.92 15.03 -8.19
CA GLY A 225 8.48 16.27 -8.74
C GLY A 225 10.00 16.38 -8.61
N PRO A 226 10.55 17.58 -8.84
CA PRO A 226 9.81 18.83 -8.98
C PRO A 226 9.04 18.91 -10.31
N ILE A 227 7.91 19.59 -10.30
CA ILE A 227 7.39 20.24 -11.50
C ILE A 227 7.78 21.71 -11.48
N GLU A 228 8.15 22.23 -12.64
CA GLU A 228 8.53 23.63 -12.81
C GLU A 228 7.34 24.44 -13.33
N GLY A 229 7.12 25.61 -12.74
CA GLY A 229 6.20 26.63 -13.25
C GLY A 229 6.83 28.00 -13.17
N GLU A 230 6.62 28.84 -14.17
CA GLU A 230 7.14 30.20 -14.22
C GLU A 230 5.97 31.18 -14.17
N THR A 231 6.00 32.09 -13.21
CA THR A 231 5.02 33.18 -13.15
C THR A 231 5.21 34.12 -14.34
N LEU A 232 4.13 34.72 -14.82
CA LEU A 232 4.24 35.68 -15.91
C LEU A 232 5.13 36.85 -15.47
N ALA A 233 6.08 37.22 -16.31
CA ALA A 233 6.84 38.44 -16.11
C ALA A 233 5.87 39.63 -16.20
N GLY A 234 5.61 40.30 -15.09
CA GLY A 234 5.01 41.63 -15.14
C GLY A 234 5.90 42.54 -15.99
N GLY A 235 5.33 43.53 -16.69
CA GLY A 235 6.15 44.55 -17.35
C GLY A 235 7.14 45.15 -16.35
N ARG A 236 8.40 45.39 -16.73
CA ARG A 236 9.38 46.11 -15.90
C ARG A 236 9.86 47.35 -16.63
N ILE A 237 10.04 48.43 -15.89
CA ILE A 237 10.65 49.68 -16.39
C ILE A 237 11.95 49.94 -15.65
N LYS A 238 12.98 50.39 -16.37
CA LYS A 238 14.23 50.86 -15.77
C LYS A 238 14.05 52.32 -15.36
N TRP A 239 14.08 52.61 -14.06
CA TRP A 239 13.92 53.96 -13.52
C TRP A 239 14.98 54.21 -12.44
N GLY A 240 15.80 55.25 -12.63
CA GLY A 240 16.94 55.54 -11.75
C GLY A 240 17.99 54.43 -11.69
N GLY A 241 18.24 53.74 -12.81
CA GLY A 241 19.21 52.65 -12.89
C GLY A 241 18.73 51.28 -12.36
N GLN A 242 17.59 51.23 -11.68
CA GLN A 242 17.00 49.99 -11.14
C GLN A 242 15.79 49.54 -11.96
N TYR A 243 15.60 48.23 -12.12
CA TYR A 243 14.41 47.66 -12.74
C TYR A 243 13.27 47.56 -11.73
N LYS A 244 12.14 48.23 -11.99
CA LYS A 244 10.94 48.23 -11.15
C LYS A 244 9.75 47.62 -11.90
N THR A 245 8.82 46.99 -11.18
CA THR A 245 7.58 46.48 -11.77
C THR A 245 6.76 47.64 -12.34
N ALA A 246 6.38 47.53 -13.60
CA ALA A 246 5.50 48.44 -14.29
C ALA A 246 4.05 48.10 -13.91
N VAL A 247 3.46 48.94 -13.07
CA VAL A 247 2.00 48.93 -12.85
C VAL A 247 1.42 49.96 -13.82
N PRO A 248 0.60 49.56 -14.81
CA PRO A 248 0.01 50.52 -15.72
C PRO A 248 -1.07 51.34 -14.99
N TRP A 249 -1.04 52.65 -15.20
CA TRP A 249 -2.04 53.60 -14.70
C TRP A 249 -2.62 54.38 -15.88
N ILE A 250 -3.89 54.77 -15.77
CA ILE A 250 -4.60 55.62 -16.74
C ILE A 250 -5.14 56.85 -16.03
N LYS A 251 -4.99 58.04 -16.64
CA LYS A 251 -5.54 59.28 -16.11
C LYS A 251 -6.96 59.47 -16.64
N THR A 252 -7.96 59.47 -15.75
CA THR A 252 -9.38 59.65 -16.09
C THR A 252 -9.98 60.76 -15.25
N GLY A 253 -10.51 61.81 -15.87
CA GLY A 253 -11.09 62.94 -15.14
C GLY A 253 -10.09 63.70 -14.26
N GLY A 254 -8.82 63.72 -14.63
CA GLY A 254 -7.76 64.38 -13.84
C GLY A 254 -7.07 63.48 -12.81
N GLU A 255 -7.66 62.33 -12.47
CA GLU A 255 -7.14 61.39 -11.48
C GLU A 255 -6.42 60.20 -12.11
N TRP A 256 -5.32 59.77 -11.52
CA TRP A 256 -4.65 58.52 -11.89
C TRP A 256 -5.40 57.33 -11.29
N ARG A 257 -5.72 56.34 -12.12
CA ARG A 257 -6.34 55.08 -11.71
C ARG A 257 -5.53 53.89 -12.22
N ARG A 258 -5.44 52.80 -11.46
CA ARG A 258 -4.76 51.57 -11.91
C ARG A 258 -5.48 51.00 -13.13
N ALA A 259 -4.73 50.70 -14.18
CA ALA A 259 -5.27 50.07 -15.36
C ALA A 259 -5.36 48.54 -15.16
N ARG A 260 -6.50 47.96 -15.51
CA ARG A 260 -6.64 46.51 -15.71
C ARG A 260 -6.55 46.23 -17.21
N PRO A 261 -5.62 45.38 -17.67
CA PRO A 261 -5.54 45.03 -19.09
C PRO A 261 -6.73 44.14 -19.50
N PHE A 262 -7.27 44.43 -20.69
CA PHE A 262 -8.33 43.65 -21.33
C PHE A 262 -7.89 43.31 -22.76
N VAL A 263 -8.29 42.14 -23.25
CA VAL A 263 -8.15 41.70 -24.64
C VAL A 263 -9.52 41.66 -25.29
N ARG A 264 -9.59 42.06 -26.57
CA ARG A 264 -10.82 41.94 -27.36
C ARG A 264 -10.85 40.57 -28.04
N SER A 265 -11.83 39.74 -27.70
CA SER A 265 -12.02 38.40 -28.25
C SER A 265 -13.48 38.19 -28.63
N GLY A 266 -13.75 37.84 -29.90
CA GLY A 266 -15.12 37.68 -30.39
C GLY A 266 -15.99 38.94 -30.24
N GLY A 267 -15.38 40.13 -30.39
CA GLY A 267 -16.09 41.41 -30.25
C GLY A 267 -16.25 41.95 -28.83
N ALA A 268 -16.07 41.11 -27.79
CA ALA A 268 -16.18 41.49 -26.39
C ALA A 268 -14.81 41.76 -25.74
N TRP A 269 -14.76 42.74 -24.84
CA TRP A 269 -13.61 42.96 -23.96
C TRP A 269 -13.64 41.96 -22.82
N ARG A 270 -12.52 41.26 -22.61
CA ARG A 270 -12.33 40.30 -21.52
C ARG A 270 -11.03 40.64 -20.79
N PRO A 271 -10.94 40.44 -19.46
CA PRO A 271 -9.67 40.56 -18.76
C PRO A 271 -8.61 39.70 -19.45
N THR A 272 -7.40 40.22 -19.65
CA THR A 272 -6.26 39.37 -20.07
C THR A 272 -6.00 38.35 -18.96
N ARG A 273 -6.01 37.06 -19.32
CA ARG A 273 -5.61 35.97 -18.41
C ARG A 273 -4.12 36.09 -18.10
#